data_AF-A0A947AQ84-F1
#
_entry.id   AF-A0A947AQ84-F1
#
_cell.length_a   1.000
_cell.length_b   1.000
_cell.length_c   1.000
_cell.angle_alpha   90.00
_cell.angle_beta   90.00
_cell.angle_gamma   90.00
#
_symmetry.space_group_name_H-M   'P 1'
#
loop_
_entity.id
_entity.type
_entity.pdbx_description
1 polymer ?
#
loop_
_entity_poly.entity_id
_entity_poly.type
_entity_poly.pdbx_seq_one_letter_code
_entity_poly.pdbx_strand_id
1 'polypeptide(L)'
;MLPTLHELTPYLAYATPPLLGAFIGYLTNRVAIRMLFRPLKKWRIGPFSIPMTPGVIPSKRHEFAVNIGEMVGEHLLTSEEINNSLKKDAFQEHLHSLIETKVGSFLKKDLGPITSLVAPEYNSYFDIGYKTAKYQIKETLHTHIRSEECTEIVGHAVESWLDAVFDRPVNEIISPAHRQTVYHLVEENLMRMFLSPAMDSWTDEFIANKVDDILQSQKSLQDLLPQSLNKLLIDTIRYQTPKILEKGARIIQEPEVQEKLVARIKNGIEEFIAGLGPMAAMVSNFLSPEILEEKIRVYFSEKKEEIGELLTNEEVQIRVAATLTERASLMIHSPIAKRFEAYTQEEIDSFGREISHQLVMLLRKPETVENISRLLKDNLELHLKNGTRSAREIVIDFMGRPGLEDAKSKIKDEIIVLVTSQNTRKIIDSMIDSMLDDLLRKPVGRLDSLIPAGVRDGLYGSLQTMATRMLTSEVPGIVKSLNIRKIVSDRIDSFDLLRLEKLLLSIMEEQFKYINLFGALLGFLIGCANLLIFIIR
;
A
#
# COMPACT_ATOMS: atom_id res chain seq x y z
N MET A 1 -4.08 -66.57 -108.03
CA MET A 1 -4.15 -68.01 -107.70
C MET A 1 -4.34 -68.12 -106.20
N LEU A 2 -5.60 -68.16 -105.75
CA LEU A 2 -5.96 -68.56 -104.39
C LEU A 2 -6.19 -70.08 -104.43
N PRO A 3 -5.60 -70.87 -103.51
CA PRO A 3 -5.82 -72.32 -103.50
C PRO A 3 -7.30 -72.62 -103.31
N THR A 4 -7.79 -73.63 -104.02
CA THR A 4 -9.18 -74.06 -103.93
C THR A 4 -9.45 -74.63 -102.53
N LEU A 5 -10.64 -74.37 -101.99
CA LEU A 5 -11.06 -74.75 -100.62
C LEU A 5 -10.88 -76.24 -100.27
N HIS A 6 -10.62 -77.10 -101.26
CA HIS A 6 -10.43 -78.54 -101.07
C HIS A 6 -9.02 -78.91 -100.55
N GLU A 7 -7.97 -78.18 -100.94
CA GLU A 7 -6.57 -78.48 -100.52
C GLU A 7 -6.27 -78.08 -99.06
N LEU A 8 -7.07 -77.20 -98.47
CA LEU A 8 -6.92 -76.74 -97.09
C LEU A 8 -7.67 -77.60 -96.06
N THR A 9 -8.47 -78.57 -96.51
CA THR A 9 -9.30 -79.42 -95.64
C THR A 9 -8.53 -80.22 -94.58
N PRO A 10 -7.37 -80.85 -94.85
CA PRO A 10 -6.63 -81.58 -93.82
C PRO A 10 -5.97 -80.63 -92.80
N TYR A 11 -5.42 -79.49 -93.23
CA TYR A 11 -4.80 -78.52 -92.32
C TYR A 11 -5.82 -77.82 -91.42
N LEU A 12 -7.03 -77.57 -91.94
CA LEU A 12 -8.14 -77.05 -91.15
C LEU A 12 -8.56 -78.04 -90.06
N ALA A 13 -8.57 -79.36 -90.34
CA ALA A 13 -8.92 -80.37 -89.34
C ALA A 13 -7.96 -80.37 -88.13
N TYR A 14 -6.65 -80.12 -88.35
CA TYR A 14 -5.66 -80.04 -87.28
C TYR A 14 -5.60 -78.67 -86.58
N ALA A 15 -5.86 -77.56 -87.27
CA ALA A 15 -5.84 -76.24 -86.62
C ALA A 15 -7.11 -75.94 -85.80
N THR A 16 -8.22 -76.63 -86.10
CA THR A 16 -9.53 -76.34 -85.50
C THR A 16 -9.57 -76.58 -83.98
N PRO A 17 -9.11 -77.72 -83.40
CA PRO A 17 -9.22 -77.96 -81.96
C PRO A 17 -8.45 -76.96 -81.07
N PRO A 18 -7.18 -76.60 -81.36
CA PRO A 18 -6.45 -75.57 -80.60
C PRO A 18 -7.04 -74.17 -80.70
N LEU A 19 -7.43 -73.73 -81.90
CA LEU A 19 -8.00 -72.40 -82.10
C LEU A 19 -9.39 -72.29 -81.47
N LEU A 20 -10.22 -73.33 -81.61
CA LEU A 20 -11.53 -73.40 -80.96
C LEU A 20 -11.38 -73.45 -79.44
N GLY A 21 -10.41 -74.21 -78.92
CA GLY A 21 -10.07 -74.24 -77.51
C GLY A 21 -9.64 -72.86 -76.98
N ALA A 22 -8.78 -72.15 -77.70
CA ALA A 22 -8.35 -70.79 -77.36
C ALA A 22 -9.51 -69.79 -77.37
N PHE A 23 -10.39 -69.88 -78.37
CA PHE A 23 -11.57 -69.04 -78.48
C PHE A 23 -12.57 -69.30 -77.35
N ILE A 24 -12.87 -70.57 -77.05
CA ILE A 24 -13.74 -70.95 -75.93
C ILE A 24 -13.11 -70.48 -74.61
N GLY A 25 -11.80 -70.66 -74.42
CA GLY A 25 -11.08 -70.20 -73.23
C GLY A 25 -11.14 -68.69 -73.03
N TYR A 26 -10.88 -67.91 -74.08
CA TYR A 26 -11.00 -66.45 -74.06
C TYR A 26 -12.45 -65.99 -73.79
N LEU A 27 -13.43 -66.56 -74.49
CA LEU A 27 -14.83 -66.17 -74.39
C LEU A 27 -15.39 -66.51 -73.01
N THR A 28 -15.13 -67.72 -72.52
CA THR A 28 -15.60 -68.20 -71.21
C THR A 28 -15.03 -67.32 -70.10
N ASN A 29 -13.74 -67.00 -70.15
CA ASN A 29 -13.12 -66.15 -69.14
C ASN A 29 -13.64 -64.70 -69.19
N ARG A 30 -13.85 -64.15 -70.39
CA ARG A 30 -14.43 -62.82 -70.56
C ARG A 30 -15.86 -62.73 -70.02
N VAL A 31 -16.66 -63.78 -70.22
CA VAL A 31 -18.00 -63.89 -69.65
C VAL A 31 -17.94 -64.01 -68.13
N ALA A 32 -17.06 -64.86 -67.60
CA ALA A 32 -16.88 -65.03 -66.15
C ALA A 32 -16.49 -63.72 -65.44
N ILE A 33 -15.55 -62.95 -66.01
CA ILE A 33 -15.19 -61.62 -65.47
C ILE A 33 -16.38 -60.68 -65.52
N ARG A 34 -17.13 -60.65 -66.63
CA ARG A 34 -18.34 -59.83 -66.75
C ARG A 34 -19.41 -60.23 -65.72
N MET A 35 -19.47 -61.52 -65.37
CA MET A 35 -20.38 -62.06 -64.37
C MET A 35 -20.06 -61.62 -62.92
N LEU A 36 -18.81 -61.23 -62.62
CA LEU A 36 -18.47 -60.67 -61.32
C LEU A 36 -19.16 -59.32 -61.05
N PHE A 37 -19.39 -58.53 -62.11
CA PHE A 37 -19.98 -57.19 -62.03
C PHE A 37 -21.46 -57.17 -62.41
N ARG A 38 -21.92 -58.05 -63.31
CA ARG A 38 -23.30 -58.09 -63.81
C ARG A 38 -23.86 -59.52 -63.75
N PRO A 39 -25.16 -59.71 -63.46
CA PRO A 39 -26.21 -58.71 -63.38
C PRO A 39 -26.28 -57.97 -62.03
N LEU A 40 -26.74 -56.73 -62.05
CA LEU A 40 -26.85 -55.87 -60.85
C LEU A 40 -27.99 -56.29 -59.90
N LYS A 41 -28.96 -57.06 -60.40
CA LYS A 41 -30.11 -57.57 -59.65
C LYS A 41 -30.14 -59.10 -59.73
N LYS A 42 -30.68 -59.72 -58.68
CA LYS A 42 -30.90 -61.18 -58.64
C LYS A 42 -31.86 -61.59 -59.75
N TRP A 43 -31.47 -62.55 -60.57
CA TRP A 43 -32.34 -63.12 -61.60
C TRP A 43 -33.07 -64.34 -61.04
N ARG A 44 -34.34 -64.50 -61.41
CA ARG A 44 -35.19 -65.64 -61.01
C ARG A 44 -35.82 -66.24 -62.25
N ILE A 45 -35.79 -67.56 -62.37
CA ILE A 45 -36.49 -68.31 -63.42
C ILE A 45 -37.36 -69.34 -62.70
N GLY A 46 -38.68 -69.08 -62.64
CA GLY A 46 -39.60 -69.87 -61.83
C GLY A 46 -39.27 -69.83 -60.33
N PRO A 47 -39.33 -70.96 -59.59
CA PRO A 47 -38.99 -71.00 -58.17
C PRO A 47 -37.46 -71.00 -57.91
N PHE A 48 -36.63 -71.13 -58.95
CA PHE A 48 -35.18 -71.24 -58.81
C PHE A 48 -34.48 -69.90 -59.05
N SER A 49 -33.55 -69.54 -58.16
CA SER A 49 -32.65 -68.41 -58.39
C SER A 49 -31.37 -68.85 -59.11
N ILE A 50 -30.98 -68.10 -60.13
CA ILE A 50 -29.77 -68.42 -60.91
C ILE A 50 -28.53 -68.21 -60.01
N PRO A 51 -27.64 -69.21 -59.88
CA PRO A 51 -26.40 -69.06 -59.12
C PRO A 51 -25.54 -67.95 -59.73
N MET A 52 -24.79 -67.22 -58.89
CA MET A 52 -24.00 -66.05 -59.31
C MET A 52 -24.82 -64.88 -59.89
N THR A 53 -26.08 -64.73 -59.49
CA THR A 53 -26.90 -63.52 -59.73
C THR A 53 -27.48 -62.98 -58.41
N PRO A 54 -27.21 -61.72 -58.01
CA PRO A 54 -26.41 -60.71 -58.71
C PRO A 54 -24.92 -61.08 -58.75
N GLY A 55 -24.14 -60.36 -59.56
CA GLY A 55 -22.69 -60.54 -59.62
C GLY A 55 -22.04 -60.41 -58.23
N VAL A 56 -20.89 -61.05 -58.06
CA VAL A 56 -20.19 -61.16 -56.76
C VAL A 56 -19.94 -59.77 -56.15
N ILE A 57 -19.47 -58.80 -56.92
CA ILE A 57 -19.11 -57.47 -56.42
C ILE A 57 -20.33 -56.68 -55.93
N PRO A 58 -21.43 -56.54 -56.71
CA PRO A 58 -22.68 -55.95 -56.21
C PRO A 58 -23.23 -56.63 -54.95
N SER A 59 -23.09 -57.96 -54.85
CA SER A 59 -23.58 -58.73 -53.69
C SER A 59 -22.75 -58.50 -52.42
N LYS A 60 -21.47 -58.16 -52.57
CA LYS A 60 -20.50 -57.97 -51.48
C LYS A 60 -20.18 -56.50 -51.17
N ARG A 61 -20.95 -55.55 -51.74
CA ARG A 61 -20.70 -54.11 -51.60
C ARG A 61 -20.61 -53.64 -50.14
N HIS A 62 -21.48 -54.15 -49.26
CA HIS A 62 -21.53 -53.74 -47.86
C HIS A 62 -20.30 -54.25 -47.11
N GLU A 63 -19.88 -55.47 -47.39
CA GLU A 63 -18.66 -56.05 -46.83
C GLU A 63 -17.42 -55.26 -47.29
N PHE A 64 -17.38 -54.84 -48.55
CA PHE A 64 -16.34 -53.94 -49.07
C PHE A 64 -16.37 -52.57 -48.36
N ALA A 65 -17.55 -51.97 -48.19
CA ALA A 65 -17.71 -50.70 -47.50
C ALA A 65 -17.23 -50.76 -46.04
N VAL A 66 -17.58 -51.83 -45.31
CA VAL A 66 -17.15 -52.07 -43.93
C VAL A 66 -15.63 -52.23 -43.86
N ASN A 67 -15.03 -53.02 -44.76
CA ASN A 67 -13.59 -53.26 -44.77
C ASN A 67 -12.78 -51.99 -45.10
N ILE A 68 -13.25 -51.17 -46.05
CA ILE A 68 -12.61 -49.88 -46.33
C ILE A 68 -12.81 -48.90 -45.17
N GLY A 69 -14.00 -48.87 -44.56
CA GLY A 69 -14.26 -48.08 -43.38
C GLY A 69 -13.33 -48.44 -42.22
N GLU A 70 -13.10 -49.73 -41.99
CA GLU A 70 -12.18 -50.23 -40.97
C GLU A 70 -10.74 -49.83 -41.26
N MET A 71 -10.28 -50.02 -42.50
CA MET A 71 -8.94 -49.61 -42.91
C MET A 71 -8.71 -48.09 -42.72
N VAL A 72 -9.67 -47.25 -43.09
CA VAL A 72 -9.53 -45.80 -42.93
C VAL A 72 -9.63 -45.37 -41.47
N GLY A 73 -10.60 -45.91 -40.72
CA GLY A 73 -10.89 -45.50 -39.35
C GLY A 73 -9.89 -46.03 -38.31
N GLU A 74 -9.39 -47.25 -38.48
CA GLU A 74 -8.50 -47.90 -37.51
C GLU A 74 -7.01 -47.76 -37.88
N HIS A 75 -6.67 -47.50 -39.14
CA HIS A 75 -5.27 -47.50 -39.59
C HIS A 75 -4.79 -46.19 -40.25
N LEU A 76 -5.66 -45.39 -40.89
CA LEU A 76 -5.22 -44.17 -41.59
C LEU A 76 -5.53 -42.89 -40.81
N LEU A 77 -6.67 -42.82 -40.14
CA LEU A 77 -7.14 -41.62 -39.43
C LEU A 77 -7.28 -41.89 -37.92
N THR A 78 -6.25 -42.46 -37.32
CA THR A 78 -6.26 -42.73 -35.88
C THR A 78 -6.06 -41.44 -35.07
N SER A 79 -6.47 -41.48 -33.81
CA SER A 79 -6.21 -40.43 -32.82
C SER A 79 -4.72 -40.08 -32.69
N GLU A 80 -3.82 -41.05 -32.87
CA GLU A 80 -2.37 -40.86 -32.76
C GLU A 80 -1.82 -40.11 -33.98
N GLU A 81 -2.18 -40.52 -35.19
CA GLU A 81 -1.79 -39.88 -36.45
C GLU A 81 -2.24 -38.42 -36.50
N ILE A 82 -3.44 -38.12 -36.01
CA ILE A 82 -3.96 -36.75 -35.93
C ILE A 82 -3.18 -35.94 -34.89
N ASN A 83 -2.92 -36.50 -33.70
CA ASN A 83 -2.11 -35.84 -32.69
C ASN A 83 -0.69 -35.52 -33.21
N ASN A 84 -0.07 -36.48 -33.89
CA ASN A 84 1.24 -36.31 -34.50
C ASN A 84 1.20 -35.27 -35.62
N SER A 85 0.13 -35.21 -36.41
CA SER A 85 -0.07 -34.17 -37.44
C SER A 85 -0.20 -32.76 -36.84
N LEU A 86 -0.91 -32.62 -35.72
CA LEU A 86 -1.05 -31.35 -34.99
C LEU A 86 0.29 -30.85 -34.42
N LYS A 87 1.23 -31.76 -34.13
CA LYS A 87 2.57 -31.42 -33.61
C LYS A 87 3.59 -31.06 -34.69
N LYS A 88 3.28 -31.27 -35.98
CA LYS A 88 4.20 -30.95 -37.08
C LYS A 88 4.42 -29.44 -37.18
N ASP A 89 5.65 -29.06 -37.51
CA ASP A 89 6.06 -27.66 -37.64
C ASP A 89 5.15 -26.87 -38.60
N ALA A 90 4.81 -27.45 -39.75
CA ALA A 90 3.92 -26.82 -40.73
C ALA A 90 2.53 -26.45 -40.14
N PHE A 91 1.97 -27.28 -39.26
CA PHE A 91 0.70 -26.95 -38.59
C PHE A 91 0.91 -25.87 -37.53
N GLN A 92 2.01 -25.95 -36.77
CA GLN A 92 2.36 -24.98 -35.74
C GLN A 92 2.61 -23.58 -36.31
N GLU A 93 3.32 -23.48 -37.43
CA GLU A 93 3.54 -22.23 -38.16
C GLU A 93 2.21 -21.64 -38.65
N HIS A 94 1.33 -22.47 -39.21
CA HIS A 94 0.02 -22.02 -39.65
C HIS A 94 -0.84 -21.52 -38.48
N LEU A 95 -0.83 -22.25 -37.35
CA LEU A 95 -1.53 -21.86 -36.12
C LEU A 95 -0.98 -20.53 -35.59
N HIS A 96 0.33 -20.33 -35.59
CA HIS A 96 0.96 -19.07 -35.20
C HIS A 96 0.46 -17.90 -36.05
N SER A 97 0.51 -18.04 -37.39
CA SER A 97 0.05 -17.00 -38.32
C SER A 97 -1.44 -16.67 -38.16
N LEU A 98 -2.28 -17.68 -37.92
CA LEU A 98 -3.70 -17.48 -37.64
C LEU A 98 -3.92 -16.69 -36.34
N ILE A 99 -3.17 -17.02 -35.29
CA ILE A 99 -3.23 -16.31 -34.00
C ILE A 99 -2.74 -14.86 -34.17
N GLU A 100 -1.59 -14.65 -34.80
CA GLU A 100 -1.04 -13.33 -35.07
C GLU A 100 -2.05 -12.46 -35.84
N THR A 101 -2.68 -13.02 -36.88
CA THR A 101 -3.67 -12.31 -37.68
C THR A 101 -4.93 -11.99 -36.86
N LYS A 102 -5.50 -12.97 -36.16
CA LYS A 102 -6.76 -12.78 -35.41
C LYS A 102 -6.56 -11.88 -34.21
N VAL A 103 -5.56 -12.16 -33.37
CA VAL A 103 -5.25 -11.35 -32.19
C VAL A 103 -4.75 -9.97 -32.62
N GLY A 104 -3.87 -9.88 -33.62
CA GLY A 104 -3.42 -8.61 -34.17
C GLY A 104 -4.56 -7.74 -34.71
N SER A 105 -5.54 -8.34 -35.40
CA SER A 105 -6.73 -7.62 -35.87
C SER A 105 -7.61 -7.12 -34.72
N PHE A 106 -7.71 -7.91 -33.64
CA PHE A 106 -8.46 -7.53 -32.44
C PHE A 106 -7.77 -6.39 -31.68
N LEU A 107 -6.44 -6.45 -31.51
CA LEU A 107 -5.67 -5.41 -30.84
C LEU A 107 -5.70 -4.06 -31.58
N LYS A 108 -5.85 -4.07 -32.90
CA LYS A 108 -5.98 -2.87 -33.73
C LYS A 108 -7.39 -2.26 -33.70
N LYS A 109 -8.40 -2.99 -33.20
CA LYS A 109 -9.76 -2.49 -33.12
C LYS A 109 -9.84 -1.37 -32.08
N ASP A 110 -10.55 -0.31 -32.41
CA ASP A 110 -10.86 0.75 -31.45
C ASP A 110 -11.93 0.22 -30.48
N LEU A 111 -11.52 -0.05 -29.24
CA LEU A 111 -12.40 -0.57 -28.21
C LEU A 111 -13.02 0.60 -27.45
N GLY A 112 -14.35 0.59 -27.36
CA GLY A 112 -15.11 1.54 -26.56
C GLY A 112 -14.85 1.40 -25.05
N PRO A 113 -15.66 2.06 -24.22
CA PRO A 113 -15.60 1.91 -22.77
C PRO A 113 -15.77 0.44 -22.35
N ILE A 114 -15.19 0.03 -21.23
CA ILE A 114 -15.25 -1.37 -20.75
C ILE A 114 -16.70 -1.87 -20.65
N THR A 115 -17.63 -0.99 -20.25
CA THR A 115 -19.06 -1.27 -20.17
C THR A 115 -19.70 -1.63 -21.52
N SER A 116 -19.12 -1.18 -22.64
CA SER A 116 -19.59 -1.51 -24.00
C SER A 116 -19.02 -2.82 -24.56
N LEU A 117 -17.97 -3.36 -23.92
CA LEU A 117 -17.34 -4.63 -24.31
C LEU A 117 -18.04 -5.84 -23.68
N VAL A 118 -18.78 -5.61 -22.59
CA VAL A 118 -19.55 -6.64 -21.90
C VAL A 118 -20.86 -6.87 -22.66
N ALA A 119 -21.16 -8.13 -22.99
CA ALA A 119 -22.41 -8.46 -23.65
C ALA A 119 -23.61 -8.15 -22.72
N PRO A 120 -24.77 -7.73 -23.25
CA PRO A 120 -25.89 -7.25 -22.45
C PRO A 120 -26.37 -8.24 -21.39
N GLU A 121 -26.27 -9.55 -21.67
CA GLU A 121 -26.67 -10.61 -20.74
C GLU A 121 -25.80 -10.64 -19.46
N TYR A 122 -24.58 -10.09 -19.51
CA TYR A 122 -23.62 -10.11 -18.41
C TYR A 122 -23.50 -8.78 -17.67
N ASN A 123 -24.24 -7.74 -18.05
CA ASN A 123 -24.16 -6.42 -17.42
C ASN A 123 -24.42 -6.46 -15.92
N SER A 124 -25.36 -7.30 -15.46
CA SER A 124 -25.64 -7.47 -14.03
C SER A 124 -24.47 -8.09 -13.28
N TYR A 125 -23.82 -9.10 -13.86
CA TYR A 125 -22.63 -9.72 -13.26
C TYR A 125 -21.44 -8.76 -13.24
N PHE A 126 -21.28 -7.95 -14.29
CA PHE A 126 -20.26 -6.92 -14.35
C PHE A 126 -20.48 -5.82 -13.31
N ASP A 127 -21.72 -5.34 -13.13
CA ASP A 127 -22.04 -4.34 -12.10
C ASP A 127 -21.78 -4.87 -10.69
N ILE A 128 -22.14 -6.13 -10.42
CA ILE A 128 -21.81 -6.78 -9.14
C ILE A 128 -20.29 -6.87 -8.96
N GLY A 129 -19.56 -7.36 -9.97
CA GLY A 129 -18.11 -7.47 -9.94
C GLY A 129 -17.42 -6.12 -9.74
N TYR A 130 -17.90 -5.08 -10.41
CA TYR A 130 -17.42 -3.71 -10.27
C TYR A 130 -17.61 -3.20 -8.84
N LYS A 131 -18.81 -3.36 -8.28
CA LYS A 131 -19.09 -2.97 -6.88
C LYS A 131 -18.24 -3.75 -5.89
N THR A 132 -18.05 -5.05 -6.10
CA THR A 132 -17.18 -5.89 -5.26
C THR A 132 -15.72 -5.44 -5.34
N ALA A 133 -15.18 -5.19 -6.55
CA ALA A 133 -13.83 -4.71 -6.74
C ALA A 133 -13.62 -3.34 -6.07
N LYS A 134 -14.59 -2.42 -6.25
CA LYS A 134 -14.60 -1.10 -5.61
C LYS A 134 -14.54 -1.21 -4.09
N TYR A 135 -15.33 -2.11 -3.50
CA TYR A 135 -15.29 -2.38 -2.07
C TYR A 135 -13.95 -2.98 -1.63
N GLN A 136 -13.43 -4.00 -2.33
CA GLN A 136 -12.15 -4.64 -1.99
C GLN A 136 -10.97 -3.68 -2.07
N ILE A 137 -10.91 -2.80 -3.09
CA ILE A 137 -9.85 -1.80 -3.23
C ILE A 137 -9.89 -0.83 -2.06
N LYS A 138 -11.08 -0.31 -1.70
CA LYS A 138 -11.25 0.58 -0.54
C LYS A 138 -10.81 -0.11 0.74
N GLU A 139 -11.29 -1.32 0.99
CA GLU A 139 -10.98 -2.05 2.22
C GLU A 139 -9.48 -2.39 2.32
N THR A 140 -8.86 -2.79 1.21
CA THR A 140 -7.42 -3.08 1.17
C THR A 140 -6.60 -1.82 1.42
N LEU A 141 -6.96 -0.69 0.80
CA LEU A 141 -6.28 0.58 1.02
C LEU A 141 -6.44 1.06 2.46
N HIS A 142 -7.64 1.01 3.04
CA HIS A 142 -7.85 1.38 4.45
C HIS A 142 -7.08 0.48 5.41
N THR A 143 -7.06 -0.82 5.14
CA THR A 143 -6.26 -1.78 5.93
C THR A 143 -4.78 -1.44 5.85
N HIS A 144 -4.28 -1.14 4.66
CA HIS A 144 -2.87 -0.79 4.46
C HIS A 144 -2.51 0.55 5.10
N ILE A 145 -3.36 1.57 5.01
CA ILE A 145 -3.14 2.89 5.65
C ILE A 145 -3.03 2.77 7.17
N ARG A 146 -3.72 1.80 7.79
CA ARG A 146 -3.68 1.56 9.24
C ARG A 146 -2.59 0.56 9.66
N SER A 147 -1.81 0.05 8.71
CA SER A 147 -0.72 -0.87 9.02
C SER A 147 0.45 -0.16 9.69
N GLU A 148 1.20 -0.89 10.51
CA GLU A 148 2.45 -0.40 11.10
C GLU A 148 3.45 -0.01 10.01
N GLU A 149 3.54 -0.81 8.93
CA GLU A 149 4.42 -0.54 7.78
C GLU A 149 4.11 0.81 7.11
N CYS A 150 2.83 1.14 6.88
CA CYS A 150 2.47 2.45 6.32
C CYS A 150 2.79 3.59 7.29
N THR A 151 2.59 3.37 8.59
CA THR A 151 2.93 4.36 9.63
C THR A 151 4.43 4.65 9.66
N GLU A 152 5.28 3.63 9.52
CA GLU A 152 6.73 3.79 9.41
C GLU A 152 7.14 4.52 8.13
N ILE A 153 6.58 4.13 6.98
CA ILE A 153 6.87 4.78 5.68
C ILE A 153 6.49 6.26 5.73
N VAL A 154 5.28 6.57 6.22
CA VAL A 154 4.81 7.95 6.38
C VAL A 154 5.68 8.70 7.39
N GLY A 155 6.02 8.06 8.52
CA GLY A 155 6.90 8.65 9.53
C GLY A 155 8.26 9.08 8.96
N HIS A 156 8.94 8.19 8.23
CA HIS A 156 10.21 8.50 7.60
C HIS A 156 10.09 9.54 6.48
N ALA A 157 9.02 9.49 5.67
CA ALA A 157 8.76 10.48 4.63
C ALA A 157 8.53 11.88 5.23
N VAL A 158 7.77 11.95 6.33
CA VAL A 158 7.52 13.20 7.06
C VAL A 158 8.79 13.73 7.71
N GLU A 159 9.59 12.88 8.34
CA GLU A 159 10.86 13.26 8.95
C GLU A 159 11.84 13.82 7.91
N SER A 160 12.00 13.12 6.78
CA SER A 160 12.83 13.58 5.67
C SER A 160 12.33 14.90 5.07
N TRP A 161 11.00 15.05 4.92
CA TRP A 161 10.41 16.29 4.46
C TRP A 161 10.63 17.43 5.47
N LEU A 162 10.44 17.18 6.76
CA LEU A 162 10.67 18.17 7.82
C LEU A 162 12.12 18.63 7.82
N ASP A 163 13.10 17.72 7.73
CA ASP A 163 14.51 18.11 7.62
C ASP A 163 14.76 18.97 6.38
N ALA A 164 14.26 18.56 5.22
CA ALA A 164 14.41 19.32 3.98
C ALA A 164 13.72 20.70 4.02
N VAL A 165 12.64 20.85 4.79
CA VAL A 165 11.96 22.13 5.02
C VAL A 165 12.73 22.97 6.03
N PHE A 166 13.17 22.39 7.15
CA PHE A 166 13.89 23.11 8.19
C PHE A 166 15.24 23.66 7.72
N ASP A 167 15.88 23.00 6.76
CA ASP A 167 17.17 23.45 6.18
C ASP A 167 17.01 24.59 5.17
N ARG A 168 15.80 24.88 4.70
CA ARG A 168 15.54 26.00 3.78
C ARG A 168 15.48 27.33 4.54
N PRO A 169 15.88 28.44 3.89
CA PRO A 169 15.74 29.76 4.49
C PRO A 169 14.26 30.08 4.71
N VAL A 170 13.93 30.62 5.89
CA VAL A 170 12.53 30.83 6.31
C VAL A 170 11.75 31.73 5.35
N ASN A 171 12.45 32.60 4.63
CA ASN A 171 11.84 33.50 3.64
C ASN A 171 11.33 32.78 2.38
N GLU A 172 11.85 31.59 2.06
CA GLU A 172 11.33 30.74 0.98
C GLU A 172 10.14 29.90 1.43
N ILE A 173 10.07 29.58 2.73
CA ILE A 173 8.99 28.80 3.32
C ILE A 173 7.76 29.68 3.57
N ILE A 174 7.97 30.90 4.09
CA ILE A 174 6.90 31.84 4.45
C ILE A 174 6.98 33.09 3.57
N SER A 175 6.19 33.09 2.50
CA SER A 175 6.06 34.27 1.63
C SER A 175 5.52 35.48 2.39
N PRO A 176 5.87 36.73 1.99
CA PRO A 176 5.38 37.95 2.64
C PRO A 176 3.85 38.04 2.78
N ALA A 177 3.11 37.52 1.79
CA ALA A 177 1.65 37.52 1.79
C ALA A 177 1.03 36.66 2.91
N HIS A 178 1.73 35.62 3.37
CA HIS A 178 1.23 34.66 4.37
C HIS A 178 1.81 34.88 5.77
N ARG A 179 2.75 35.83 5.95
CA ARG A 179 3.38 36.10 7.26
C ARG A 179 2.36 36.50 8.33
N GLN A 180 1.39 37.33 7.96
CA GLN A 180 0.32 37.76 8.88
C GLN A 180 -0.48 36.57 9.41
N THR A 181 -0.79 35.60 8.54
CA THR A 181 -1.50 34.36 8.90
C THR A 181 -0.66 33.50 9.83
N VAL A 182 0.64 33.38 9.57
CA VAL A 182 1.55 32.63 10.45
C VAL A 182 1.63 33.27 11.84
N TYR A 183 1.72 34.59 11.95
CA TYR A 183 1.76 35.27 13.25
C TYR A 183 0.48 35.04 14.05
N HIS A 184 -0.69 35.13 13.39
CA HIS A 184 -1.96 34.84 14.04
C HIS A 184 -2.06 33.38 14.49
N LEU A 185 -1.55 32.43 13.69
CA LEU A 185 -1.50 31.01 14.06
C LEU A 185 -0.60 30.77 15.28
N VAL A 186 0.58 31.41 15.32
CA VAL A 186 1.51 31.33 16.44
C VAL A 186 0.88 31.90 17.72
N GLU A 187 0.22 33.05 17.63
CA GLU A 187 -0.48 33.68 18.77
C GLU A 187 -1.61 32.80 19.32
N GLU A 188 -2.44 32.23 18.43
CA GLU A 188 -3.52 31.33 18.82
C GLU A 188 -2.97 30.04 19.47
N ASN A 189 -1.88 29.49 18.93
CA ASN A 189 -1.23 28.31 19.49
C ASN A 189 -0.55 28.59 20.83
N LEU A 190 0.08 29.75 21.02
CA LEU A 190 0.63 30.17 22.31
C LEU A 190 -0.46 30.29 23.37
N MET A 191 -1.61 30.89 23.03
CA MET A 191 -2.75 30.94 23.94
C MET A 191 -3.22 29.54 24.33
N ARG A 192 -3.40 28.64 23.36
CA ARG A 192 -3.79 27.25 23.63
C ARG A 192 -2.76 26.51 24.49
N MET A 193 -1.47 26.74 24.22
CA MET A 193 -0.36 26.15 24.98
C MET A 193 -0.36 26.62 26.44
N PHE A 194 -0.46 27.93 26.70
CA PHE A 194 -0.46 28.47 28.07
C PHE A 194 -1.70 28.12 28.89
N LEU A 195 -2.82 27.81 28.22
CA LEU A 195 -4.04 27.32 28.85
C LEU A 195 -4.07 25.79 29.03
N SER A 196 -3.09 25.06 28.47
CA SER A 196 -3.07 23.61 28.51
C SER A 196 -2.63 23.06 29.88
N PRO A 197 -3.21 21.94 30.37
CA PRO A 197 -2.73 21.27 31.59
C PRO A 197 -1.27 20.81 31.49
N ALA A 198 -0.78 20.57 30.28
CA ALA A 198 0.61 20.20 30.04
C ALA A 198 1.58 21.34 30.36
N MET A 199 1.15 22.61 30.20
CA MET A 199 1.96 23.77 30.58
C MET A 199 2.18 23.80 32.09
N ASP A 200 1.15 23.51 32.89
CA ASP A 200 1.25 23.51 34.36
C ASP A 200 2.31 22.51 34.83
N SER A 201 2.24 21.29 34.31
CA SER A 201 3.22 20.24 34.60
C SER A 201 4.63 20.62 34.13
N TRP A 202 4.75 21.23 32.94
CA TRP A 202 6.03 21.66 32.41
C TRP A 202 6.65 22.79 33.25
N THR A 203 5.86 23.77 33.70
CA THR A 203 6.33 24.85 34.58
C THR A 203 6.74 24.33 35.95
N ASP A 204 6.00 23.38 36.53
CA ASP A 204 6.35 22.77 37.81
C ASP A 204 7.70 22.06 37.71
N GLU A 205 7.88 21.23 36.68
CA GLU A 205 9.12 20.50 36.44
C GLU A 205 10.28 21.45 36.10
N PHE A 206 10.06 22.47 35.27
CA PHE A 206 11.06 23.46 34.92
C PHE A 206 11.57 24.22 36.15
N ILE A 207 10.66 24.66 37.03
CA ILE A 207 11.00 25.39 38.23
C ILE A 207 11.67 24.49 39.26
N ALA A 208 11.17 23.26 39.48
CA ALA A 208 11.82 22.29 40.35
C ALA A 208 13.28 22.04 39.92
N ASN A 209 13.49 21.73 38.65
CA ASN A 209 14.83 21.50 38.09
C ASN A 209 15.72 22.73 38.22
N LYS A 210 15.18 23.95 38.03
CA LYS A 210 15.97 25.18 38.16
C LYS A 210 16.32 25.52 39.61
N VAL A 211 15.42 25.28 40.55
CA VAL A 211 15.68 25.44 41.98
C VAL A 211 16.78 24.46 42.40
N ASP A 212 16.69 23.20 42.00
CA ASP A 212 17.71 22.19 42.29
C ASP A 212 19.08 22.54 41.69
N ASP A 213 19.13 22.98 40.43
CA ASP A 213 20.37 23.42 39.75
C ASP A 213 21.02 24.61 40.49
N ILE A 214 20.22 25.57 40.98
CA ILE A 214 20.72 26.72 41.75
C ILE A 214 21.24 26.27 43.13
N LEU A 215 20.55 25.36 43.81
CA LEU A 215 20.96 24.83 45.11
C LEU A 215 22.24 23.98 45.01
N GLN A 216 22.42 23.24 43.91
CA GLN A 216 23.62 22.45 43.66
C GLN A 216 24.81 23.30 43.20
N SER A 217 24.57 24.37 42.43
CA SER A 217 25.64 25.17 41.81
C SER A 217 26.38 26.13 42.75
N GLN A 218 26.00 26.22 44.03
CA GLN A 218 26.62 27.11 45.05
C GLN A 218 26.70 28.59 44.63
N LYS A 219 25.91 29.01 43.62
CA LYS A 219 25.93 30.39 43.10
C LYS A 219 25.33 31.37 44.11
N SER A 220 25.87 32.58 44.13
CA SER A 220 25.34 33.68 44.92
C SER A 220 24.27 34.45 44.14
N LEU A 221 23.47 35.27 44.81
CA LEU A 221 22.47 36.11 44.13
C LEU A 221 23.15 37.13 43.19
N GLN A 222 24.40 37.48 43.49
CA GLN A 222 25.23 38.34 42.63
C GLN A 222 25.50 37.72 41.26
N ASP A 223 25.66 36.40 41.18
CA ASP A 223 25.99 35.68 39.94
C ASP A 223 24.76 35.48 39.04
N LEU A 224 23.57 35.58 39.63
CA LEU A 224 22.29 35.36 38.95
C LEU A 224 21.65 36.68 38.47
N LEU A 225 21.93 37.80 39.14
CA LEU A 225 21.36 39.10 38.80
C LEU A 225 22.36 39.98 38.03
N PRO A 226 21.91 40.70 36.98
CA PRO A 226 22.68 41.76 36.35
C PRO A 226 23.23 42.77 37.38
N GLN A 227 24.45 43.26 37.18
CA GLN A 227 25.11 44.20 38.09
C GLN A 227 24.28 45.47 38.36
N SER A 228 23.48 45.90 37.38
CA SER A 228 22.56 47.02 37.51
C SER A 228 21.47 46.77 38.57
N LEU A 229 20.93 45.55 38.64
CA LEU A 229 19.91 45.18 39.63
C LEU A 229 20.51 45.01 41.03
N ASN A 230 21.72 44.43 41.13
CA ASN A 230 22.42 44.33 42.41
C ASN A 230 22.66 45.72 43.02
N LYS A 231 23.12 46.67 42.21
CA LYS A 231 23.33 48.05 42.64
C LYS A 231 22.01 48.72 43.04
N LEU A 232 20.96 48.52 42.24
CA LEU A 232 19.64 49.09 42.52
C LEU A 232 19.04 48.58 43.84
N LEU A 233 19.17 47.29 44.15
CA LEU A 233 18.68 46.73 45.43
C LEU A 233 19.37 47.36 46.63
N ILE A 234 20.70 47.46 46.58
CA ILE A 234 21.51 48.07 47.64
C ILE A 234 21.18 49.56 47.79
N ASP A 235 21.14 50.30 46.68
CA ASP A 235 20.83 51.74 46.69
C ASP A 235 19.39 51.99 47.18
N THR A 236 18.45 51.10 46.86
CA THR A 236 17.07 51.17 47.35
C THR A 236 17.00 51.02 48.86
N ILE A 237 17.71 50.05 49.45
CA ILE A 237 17.76 49.87 50.91
C ILE A 237 18.33 51.13 51.56
N ARG A 238 19.44 51.66 51.04
CA ARG A 238 20.07 52.87 51.55
C ARG A 238 19.14 54.08 51.51
N TYR A 239 18.43 54.28 50.39
CA TYR A 239 17.56 55.46 50.19
C TYR A 239 16.20 55.34 50.88
N GLN A 240 15.68 54.12 51.05
CA GLN A 240 14.39 53.89 51.72
C GLN A 240 14.50 53.78 53.24
N THR A 241 15.66 53.39 53.79
CA THR A 241 15.84 53.23 55.25
C THR A 241 15.45 54.49 56.05
N PRO A 242 15.86 55.72 55.67
CA PRO A 242 15.41 56.94 56.36
C PRO A 242 13.88 57.08 56.40
N LYS A 243 13.20 56.84 55.27
CA LYS A 243 11.74 56.93 55.16
C LYS A 243 11.03 55.85 55.99
N ILE A 244 11.60 54.67 56.08
CA ILE A 244 11.07 53.57 56.91
C ILE A 244 11.21 53.93 58.39
N LEU A 245 12.36 54.48 58.80
CA LEU A 245 12.60 54.92 60.18
C LEU A 245 11.71 56.09 60.58
N GLU A 246 11.46 57.06 59.69
CA GLU A 246 10.49 58.13 59.92
C GLU A 246 9.07 57.59 60.13
N LYS A 247 8.64 56.62 59.31
CA LYS A 247 7.34 55.96 59.49
C LYS A 247 7.31 55.17 60.80
N GLY A 248 8.39 54.46 61.13
CA GLY A 248 8.53 53.72 62.38
C GLY A 248 8.47 54.63 63.61
N ALA A 249 9.09 55.81 63.55
CA ALA A 249 9.03 56.81 64.60
C ALA A 249 7.58 57.28 64.86
N ARG A 250 6.79 57.49 63.80
CA ARG A 250 5.35 57.82 63.92
C ARG A 250 4.54 56.67 64.53
N ILE A 251 4.79 55.44 64.09
CA ILE A 251 4.09 54.25 64.59
C ILE A 251 4.39 54.03 66.09
N ILE A 252 5.63 54.26 66.54
CA ILE A 252 6.00 54.14 67.97
C ILE A 252 5.33 55.24 68.83
N GLN A 253 4.93 56.35 68.23
CA GLN A 253 4.18 57.41 68.92
C GLN A 253 2.67 57.10 69.04
N GLU A 254 2.16 56.07 68.35
CA GLU A 254 0.76 55.68 68.45
C GLU A 254 0.45 55.01 69.82
N PRO A 255 -0.64 55.41 70.49
CA PRO A 255 -0.94 54.94 71.85
C PRO A 255 -1.14 53.42 71.94
N GLU A 256 -1.69 52.78 70.91
CA GLU A 256 -1.87 51.32 70.88
C GLU A 256 -0.53 50.56 70.83
N VAL A 257 0.46 51.09 70.11
CA VAL A 257 1.79 50.48 69.99
C VAL A 257 2.57 50.67 71.29
N GLN A 258 2.43 51.83 71.92
CA GLN A 258 3.03 52.10 73.23
C GLN A 258 2.47 51.17 74.31
N GLU A 259 1.16 50.97 74.39
CA GLU A 259 0.59 50.02 75.36
C GLU A 259 1.13 48.60 75.15
N LYS A 260 1.25 48.16 73.88
CA LYS A 260 1.86 46.86 73.56
C LYS A 260 3.34 46.80 73.97
N LEU A 261 4.10 47.87 73.78
CA LEU A 261 5.51 47.96 74.19
C LEU A 261 5.65 47.95 75.72
N VAL A 262 4.84 48.75 76.43
CA VAL A 262 4.81 48.79 77.90
C VAL A 262 4.49 47.41 78.46
N ALA A 263 3.48 46.73 77.91
CA ALA A 263 3.12 45.36 78.32
C ALA A 263 4.26 44.35 78.04
N ARG A 264 4.93 44.43 76.87
CA ARG A 264 6.07 43.57 76.53
C ARG A 264 7.27 43.80 77.46
N ILE A 265 7.58 45.05 77.78
CA ILE A 265 8.70 45.42 78.66
C ILE A 265 8.39 45.00 80.10
N LYS A 266 7.15 45.22 80.57
CA LYS A 266 6.67 44.74 81.87
C LYS A 266 6.89 43.24 82.01
N ASN A 267 6.36 42.45 81.06
CA ASN A 267 6.51 41.00 81.08
C ASN A 267 7.98 40.57 81.06
N GLY A 268 8.83 41.22 80.26
CA GLY A 268 10.26 40.90 80.22
C GLY A 268 11.00 41.21 81.53
N ILE A 269 10.64 42.31 82.21
CA ILE A 269 11.21 42.63 83.53
C ILE A 269 10.67 41.69 84.60
N GLU A 270 9.40 41.31 84.54
CA GLU A 270 8.81 40.32 85.44
C GLU A 270 9.48 38.95 85.29
N GLU A 271 9.70 38.48 84.06
CA GLU A 271 10.45 37.24 83.78
C GLU A 271 11.90 37.33 84.29
N PHE A 272 12.56 38.48 84.11
CA PHE A 272 13.91 38.69 84.62
C PHE A 272 13.95 38.66 86.15
N ILE A 273 13.03 39.35 86.83
CA ILE A 273 12.94 39.35 88.29
C ILE A 273 12.65 37.94 88.80
N ALA A 274 11.74 37.20 88.15
CA ALA A 274 11.47 35.80 88.47
C ALA A 274 12.73 34.91 88.30
N GLY A 275 13.58 35.22 87.31
CA GLY A 275 14.86 34.54 87.08
C GLY A 275 15.95 34.79 88.14
N LEU A 276 15.80 35.80 89.01
CA LEU A 276 16.78 36.13 90.06
C LEU A 276 16.67 35.23 91.32
N GLY A 277 15.74 34.28 91.34
CA GLY A 277 15.64 33.26 92.40
C GLY A 277 15.39 33.86 93.79
N PRO A 278 16.17 33.54 94.84
CA PRO A 278 15.93 34.02 96.21
C PRO A 278 15.98 35.54 96.37
N MET A 279 16.70 36.24 95.48
CA MET A 279 16.77 37.71 95.48
C MET A 279 15.54 38.36 94.84
N ALA A 280 14.72 37.61 94.10
CA ALA A 280 13.48 38.11 93.50
C ALA A 280 12.54 38.69 94.55
N ALA A 281 12.34 37.98 95.66
CA ALA A 281 11.48 38.42 96.76
C ALA A 281 11.97 39.72 97.44
N MET A 282 13.29 39.96 97.45
CA MET A 282 13.86 41.21 97.97
C MET A 282 13.56 42.37 97.00
N VAL A 283 13.69 42.15 95.69
CA VAL A 283 13.48 43.18 94.66
C VAL A 283 12.00 43.48 94.45
N SER A 284 11.13 42.47 94.45
CA SER A 284 9.67 42.62 94.28
C SER A 284 9.01 43.44 95.39
N ASN A 285 9.60 43.52 96.58
CA ASN A 285 9.12 44.41 97.65
C ASN A 285 9.42 45.90 97.40
N PHE A 286 10.42 46.21 96.57
CA PHE A 286 10.77 47.59 96.19
C PHE A 286 10.23 47.98 94.81
N LEU A 287 9.93 47.00 93.96
CA LEU A 287 9.41 47.16 92.60
C LEU A 287 8.17 46.28 92.44
N SER A 288 6.99 46.84 92.71
CA SER A 288 5.73 46.15 92.43
C SER A 288 5.39 46.23 90.93
N PRO A 289 4.68 45.23 90.37
CA PRO A 289 4.26 45.23 88.97
C PRO A 289 3.50 46.49 88.56
N GLU A 290 2.69 47.04 89.47
CA GLU A 290 1.89 48.24 89.26
C GLU A 290 2.76 49.49 89.19
N ILE A 291 3.75 49.63 90.10
CA ILE A 291 4.69 50.76 90.12
C ILE A 291 5.59 50.72 88.88
N LEU A 292 5.99 49.53 88.44
CA LEU A 292 6.83 49.35 87.26
C LEU A 292 6.08 49.73 85.99
N GLU A 293 4.84 49.25 85.83
CA GLU A 293 4.00 49.59 84.69
C GLU A 293 3.73 51.09 84.63
N GLU A 294 3.38 51.71 85.76
CA GLU A 294 3.15 53.15 85.85
C GLU A 294 4.42 53.95 85.49
N LYS A 295 5.58 53.59 86.04
CA LYS A 295 6.85 54.25 85.71
C LYS A 295 7.27 54.08 84.25
N ILE A 296 7.09 52.89 83.67
CA ILE A 296 7.41 52.66 82.25
C ILE A 296 6.46 53.47 81.38
N ARG A 297 5.15 53.47 81.70
CA ARG A 297 4.15 54.25 80.97
C ARG A 297 4.43 55.75 81.04
N VAL A 298 4.78 56.28 82.22
CA VAL A 298 5.20 57.67 82.41
C VAL A 298 6.49 57.97 81.63
N TYR A 299 7.47 57.08 81.67
CA TYR A 299 8.71 57.25 80.91
C TYR A 299 8.46 57.31 79.39
N PHE A 300 7.65 56.39 78.85
CA PHE A 300 7.31 56.41 77.42
C PHE A 300 6.44 57.63 77.05
N SER A 301 5.54 58.09 77.92
CA SER A 301 4.71 59.26 77.65
C SER A 301 5.50 60.58 77.71
N GLU A 302 6.46 60.67 78.63
CA GLU A 302 7.38 61.82 78.76
C GLU A 302 8.45 61.84 77.68
N LYS A 303 8.95 60.66 77.25
CA LYS A 303 10.08 60.52 76.32
C LYS A 303 9.68 60.12 74.89
N LYS A 304 8.38 60.06 74.57
CA LYS A 304 7.87 59.72 73.22
C LYS A 304 8.47 60.59 72.11
N GLU A 305 8.67 61.88 72.40
CA GLU A 305 9.22 62.85 71.46
C GLU A 305 10.73 62.61 71.30
N GLU A 306 11.46 62.41 72.41
CA GLU A 306 12.90 62.08 72.38
C GLU A 306 13.21 60.74 71.68
N ILE A 307 12.38 59.71 71.85
CA ILE A 307 12.54 58.41 71.17
C ILE A 307 12.26 58.56 69.67
N GLY A 308 11.23 59.34 69.31
CA GLY A 308 10.96 59.69 67.92
C GLY A 308 12.10 60.47 67.28
N GLU A 309 12.63 61.49 67.99
CA GLU A 309 13.76 62.31 67.58
C GLU A 309 15.05 61.50 67.41
N LEU A 310 15.28 60.48 68.24
CA LEU A 310 16.42 59.58 68.10
C LEU A 310 16.34 58.74 66.81
N LEU A 311 15.15 58.29 66.43
CA LEU A 311 14.92 57.52 65.20
C LEU A 311 14.90 58.41 63.94
N THR A 312 14.57 59.70 64.09
CA THR A 312 14.64 60.69 63.02
C THR A 312 15.98 61.42 62.94
N ASN A 313 16.90 61.16 63.89
CA ASN A 313 18.24 61.73 63.89
C ASN A 313 19.04 61.24 62.66
N GLU A 314 19.61 62.19 61.92
CA GLU A 314 20.32 61.92 60.68
C GLU A 314 21.51 60.95 60.87
N GLU A 315 22.25 61.05 61.99
CA GLU A 315 23.36 60.14 62.27
C GLU A 315 22.89 58.70 62.51
N VAL A 316 21.78 58.53 63.24
CA VAL A 316 21.18 57.22 63.51
C VAL A 316 20.65 56.60 62.22
N GLN A 317 19.94 57.39 61.39
CA GLN A 317 19.41 56.90 60.11
C GLN A 317 20.53 56.49 59.14
N ILE A 318 21.61 57.28 59.05
CA ILE A 318 22.78 56.93 58.22
C ILE A 318 23.41 55.63 58.73
N ARG A 319 23.57 55.48 60.05
CA ARG A 319 24.18 54.28 60.64
C ARG A 319 23.32 53.04 60.43
N VAL A 320 22.00 53.12 60.62
CA VAL A 320 21.08 52.01 60.37
C VAL A 320 21.05 51.67 58.89
N ALA A 321 21.01 52.66 58.00
CA ALA A 321 21.07 52.44 56.56
C ALA A 321 22.38 51.75 56.13
N ALA A 322 23.52 52.14 56.71
CA ALA A 322 24.81 51.51 56.46
C ALA A 322 24.82 50.05 56.93
N THR A 323 24.35 49.76 58.14
CA THR A 323 24.29 48.39 58.68
C THR A 323 23.34 47.50 57.87
N LEU A 324 22.16 48.01 57.49
CA LEU A 324 21.21 47.26 56.65
C LEU A 324 21.78 47.02 55.25
N THR A 325 22.49 47.99 54.70
CA THR A 325 23.17 47.87 53.40
C THR A 325 24.29 46.83 53.45
N GLU A 326 25.12 46.85 54.50
CA GLU A 326 26.18 45.85 54.71
C GLU A 326 25.57 44.45 54.87
N ARG A 327 24.50 44.32 55.65
CA ARG A 327 23.80 43.06 55.83
C ARG A 327 23.18 42.55 54.53
N ALA A 328 22.53 43.42 53.76
CA ALA A 328 21.96 43.08 52.46
C ALA A 328 23.04 42.68 51.45
N SER A 329 24.19 43.37 51.47
CA SER A 329 25.35 43.00 50.66
C SER A 329 25.82 41.59 51.01
N LEU A 330 26.00 41.26 52.30
CA LEU A 330 26.35 39.90 52.73
C LEU A 330 25.33 38.85 52.31
N MET A 331 24.03 39.19 52.24
CA MET A 331 22.99 38.29 51.73
C MET A 331 23.14 38.03 50.23
N ILE A 332 23.46 39.05 49.44
CA ILE A 332 23.62 38.95 47.99
C ILE A 332 24.87 38.14 47.62
N HIS A 333 25.97 38.26 48.37
CA HIS A 333 27.24 37.59 48.10
C HIS A 333 27.33 36.16 48.66
N SER A 334 26.50 35.80 49.64
CA SER A 334 26.48 34.43 50.17
C SER A 334 25.85 33.44 49.18
N PRO A 335 26.38 32.21 49.03
CA PRO A 335 25.74 31.16 48.25
C PRO A 335 24.31 30.93 48.71
N ILE A 336 23.38 30.86 47.75
CA ILE A 336 21.96 30.68 48.05
C ILE A 336 21.74 29.35 48.79
N ALA A 337 22.45 28.29 48.38
CA ALA A 337 22.42 26.97 49.01
C ALA A 337 22.59 27.00 50.54
N LYS A 338 23.56 27.76 51.05
CA LYS A 338 23.86 27.85 52.50
C LYS A 338 22.71 28.43 53.33
N ARG A 339 21.80 29.18 52.70
CA ARG A 339 20.63 29.77 53.36
C ARG A 339 19.45 28.82 53.35
N PHE A 340 19.41 27.90 52.38
CA PHE A 340 18.37 26.88 52.27
C PHE A 340 18.71 25.59 53.03
N GLU A 341 19.94 25.44 53.56
CA GLU A 341 20.37 24.31 54.42
C GLU A 341 19.50 24.10 55.68
N ALA A 342 18.87 25.17 56.19
CA ALA A 342 18.01 25.10 57.37
C ALA A 342 16.56 24.67 57.06
N TYR A 343 16.21 24.50 55.77
CA TYR A 343 14.88 24.15 55.31
C TYR A 343 14.84 22.70 54.84
N THR A 344 13.70 22.06 55.04
CA THR A 344 13.44 20.69 54.57
C THR A 344 13.17 20.66 53.06
N GLN A 345 13.37 19.51 52.42
CA GLN A 345 13.07 19.35 51.00
C GLN A 345 11.59 19.65 50.69
N GLU A 346 10.66 19.30 51.59
CA GLU A 346 9.23 19.61 51.42
C GLU A 346 8.94 21.12 51.39
N GLU A 347 9.69 21.92 52.16
CA GLU A 347 9.56 23.39 52.16
C GLU A 347 10.13 24.01 50.87
N ILE A 348 11.22 23.44 50.34
CA ILE A 348 11.83 23.86 49.07
C ILE A 348 10.88 23.53 47.90
N ASP A 349 10.31 22.33 47.88
CA ASP A 349 9.35 21.89 46.86
C ASP A 349 8.04 22.71 46.93
N SER A 350 7.60 23.08 48.14
CA SER A 350 6.47 23.99 48.34
C SER A 350 6.74 25.38 47.76
N PHE A 351 7.93 25.92 47.99
CA PHE A 351 8.37 27.20 47.43
C PHE A 351 8.44 27.15 45.89
N GLY A 352 8.97 26.06 45.32
CA GLY A 352 9.00 25.85 43.87
C GLY A 352 7.60 25.82 43.25
N ARG A 353 6.65 25.13 43.90
CA ARG A 353 5.24 25.10 43.46
C ARG A 353 4.57 26.45 43.53
N GLU A 354 4.82 27.25 44.57
CA GLU A 354 4.27 28.60 44.66
C GLU A 354 4.82 29.50 43.53
N ILE A 355 6.13 29.42 43.23
CA ILE A 355 6.72 30.14 42.10
C ILE A 355 6.09 29.70 40.78
N SER A 356 5.96 28.39 40.57
CA SER A 356 5.36 27.84 39.35
C SER A 356 3.92 28.34 39.18
N HIS A 357 3.11 28.29 40.23
CA HIS A 357 1.74 28.80 40.21
C HIS A 357 1.67 30.30 39.86
N GLN A 358 2.53 31.13 40.46
CA GLN A 358 2.60 32.56 40.14
C GLN A 358 3.04 32.80 38.69
N LEU A 359 3.98 32.01 38.17
CA LEU A 359 4.44 32.10 36.79
C LEU A 359 3.34 31.69 35.80
N VAL A 360 2.64 30.59 36.05
CA VAL A 360 1.49 30.16 35.23
C VAL A 360 0.40 31.23 35.23
N MET A 361 0.07 31.81 36.40
CA MET A 361 -0.89 32.90 36.50
C MET A 361 -0.46 34.13 35.69
N LEU A 362 0.84 34.45 35.67
CA LEU A 362 1.38 35.54 34.84
C LEU A 362 1.33 35.21 33.34
N LEU A 363 1.70 33.98 32.94
CA LEU A 363 1.69 33.53 31.54
C LEU A 363 0.27 33.43 30.96
N ARG A 364 -0.73 33.16 31.79
CA ARG A 364 -2.15 33.12 31.40
C ARG A 364 -2.78 34.51 31.23
N LYS A 365 -2.13 35.59 31.66
CA LYS A 365 -2.65 36.95 31.44
C LYS A 365 -2.62 37.27 29.94
N PRO A 366 -3.72 37.78 29.35
CA PRO A 366 -3.76 38.13 27.93
C PRO A 366 -2.65 39.10 27.53
N GLU A 367 -2.34 40.07 28.40
CA GLU A 367 -1.26 41.05 28.21
C GLU A 367 0.12 40.39 28.09
N THR A 368 0.37 39.32 28.86
CA THR A 368 1.65 38.58 28.80
C THR A 368 1.76 37.81 27.48
N VAL A 369 0.67 37.16 27.05
CA VAL A 369 0.65 36.42 25.78
C VAL A 369 0.85 37.37 24.60
N GLU A 370 0.21 38.54 24.61
CA GLU A 370 0.39 39.57 23.58
C GLU A 370 1.83 40.11 23.56
N ASN A 371 2.42 40.33 24.73
CA ASN A 371 3.81 40.78 24.80
C ASN A 371 4.80 39.72 24.30
N ILE A 372 4.59 38.45 24.64
CA ILE A 372 5.39 37.33 24.15
C ILE A 372 5.20 37.16 22.63
N SER A 373 3.95 37.25 22.13
CA SER A 373 3.66 37.13 20.70
C SER A 373 4.30 38.27 19.91
N ARG A 374 4.30 39.49 20.44
CA ARG A 374 4.98 40.65 19.85
C ARG A 374 6.49 40.48 19.83
N LEU A 375 7.11 40.04 20.93
CA LEU A 375 8.55 39.76 20.98
C LEU A 375 8.95 38.68 19.96
N LEU A 376 8.17 37.60 19.88
CA LEU A 376 8.36 36.55 18.88
C LEU A 376 8.24 37.08 17.47
N LYS A 377 7.22 37.89 17.19
CA LYS A 377 7.00 38.51 15.89
C LYS A 377 8.17 39.42 15.50
N ASP A 378 8.59 40.31 16.38
CA ASP A 378 9.67 41.26 16.11
C ASP A 378 11.01 40.54 15.90
N ASN A 379 11.27 39.49 16.69
CA ASN A 379 12.44 38.64 16.55
C ASN A 379 12.42 37.84 15.23
N LEU A 380 11.28 37.24 14.88
CA LEU A 380 11.08 36.58 13.59
C LEU A 380 11.23 37.55 12.41
N GLU A 381 10.69 38.77 12.49
CA GLU A 381 10.86 39.79 11.46
C GLU A 381 12.32 40.22 11.30
N LEU A 382 13.06 40.36 12.39
CA LEU A 382 14.48 40.69 12.37
C LEU A 382 15.30 39.59 11.67
N HIS A 383 15.01 38.32 11.94
CA HIS A 383 15.66 37.20 11.26
C HIS A 383 15.21 37.03 9.80
N LEU A 384 13.95 37.34 9.48
CA LEU A 384 13.41 37.31 8.12
C LEU A 384 13.97 38.44 7.23
N LYS A 385 14.28 39.61 7.80
CA LYS A 385 14.86 40.76 7.08
C LYS A 385 16.34 40.57 6.75
N ASN A 386 17.09 39.87 7.59
CA ASN A 386 18.53 39.62 7.38
C ASN A 386 18.83 38.45 6.44
N GLY A 387 17.81 37.68 6.04
CA GLY A 387 17.76 36.86 4.83
C GLY A 387 18.93 35.90 4.58
N THR A 388 18.95 34.75 5.28
CA THR A 388 19.63 33.48 4.89
C THR A 388 19.43 32.38 5.93
N ARG A 389 19.05 32.72 7.17
CA ARG A 389 18.91 31.75 8.25
C ARG A 389 17.84 30.70 7.94
N SER A 390 18.22 29.45 8.16
CA SER A 390 17.32 28.30 8.03
C SER A 390 16.28 28.29 9.16
N ALA A 391 15.13 27.67 8.93
CA ALA A 391 14.14 27.50 10.00
C ALA A 391 14.72 26.69 11.17
N ARG A 392 15.64 25.76 10.87
CA ARG A 392 16.41 25.01 11.87
C ARG A 392 17.16 25.94 12.82
N GLU A 393 17.91 26.90 12.30
CA GLU A 393 18.69 27.84 13.12
C GLU A 393 17.80 28.69 14.03
N ILE A 394 16.67 29.18 13.52
CA ILE A 394 15.74 29.99 14.31
C ILE A 394 15.12 29.18 15.44
N VAL A 395 14.69 27.95 15.15
CA VAL A 395 14.08 27.07 16.16
C VAL A 395 15.12 26.64 17.22
N ILE A 396 16.37 26.38 16.82
CA ILE A 396 17.45 26.06 17.76
C ILE A 396 17.80 27.27 18.64
N ASP A 397 17.88 28.48 18.07
CA ASP A 397 18.18 29.70 18.84
C ASP A 397 17.07 30.00 19.86
N PHE A 398 15.82 29.64 19.56
CA PHE A 398 14.66 29.91 20.43
C PHE A 398 14.37 28.79 21.46
N MET A 399 14.41 27.52 21.05
CA MET A 399 13.99 26.36 21.85
C MET A 399 15.11 25.36 22.15
N GLY A 400 16.31 25.58 21.62
CA GLY A 400 17.41 24.62 21.69
C GLY A 400 17.23 23.40 20.78
N ARG A 401 18.26 22.56 20.71
CA ARG A 401 18.22 21.29 19.94
C ARG A 401 17.14 20.31 20.43
N PRO A 402 16.91 20.11 21.75
CA PRO A 402 15.85 19.22 22.22
C PRO A 402 14.47 19.69 21.77
N GLY A 403 14.21 21.00 21.79
CA GLY A 403 12.94 21.56 21.35
C GLY A 403 12.65 21.36 19.87
N LEU A 404 13.68 21.37 19.01
CA LEU A 404 13.51 21.08 17.58
C LEU A 404 13.09 19.63 17.34
N GLU A 405 13.71 18.67 18.03
CA GLU A 405 13.39 17.25 17.88
C GLU A 405 12.01 16.93 18.46
N ASP A 406 11.63 17.52 19.59
CA ASP A 406 10.27 17.43 20.13
C ASP A 406 9.22 18.00 19.17
N ALA A 407 9.51 19.14 18.54
CA ALA A 407 8.62 19.75 17.56
C ALA A 407 8.45 18.86 16.33
N LYS A 408 9.54 18.29 15.80
CA LYS A 408 9.48 17.33 14.70
C LYS A 408 8.67 16.09 15.05
N SER A 409 8.89 15.52 16.24
CA SER A 409 8.14 14.34 16.68
C SER A 409 6.65 14.64 16.80
N LYS A 410 6.26 15.77 17.40
CA LYS A 410 4.85 16.17 17.50
C LYS A 410 4.21 16.38 16.13
N ILE A 411 4.91 17.02 15.19
CA ILE A 411 4.38 17.20 13.83
C ILE A 411 4.22 15.85 13.12
N LYS A 412 5.19 14.95 13.27
CA LYS A 412 5.11 13.59 12.72
C LYS A 412 3.91 12.84 13.26
N ASP A 413 3.71 12.84 14.57
CA ASP A 413 2.60 12.14 15.22
C ASP A 413 1.25 12.73 14.79
N GLU A 414 1.13 14.05 14.71
CA GLU A 414 -0.08 14.73 14.24
C GLU A 414 -0.39 14.39 12.77
N ILE A 415 0.62 14.35 11.90
CA ILE A 415 0.43 13.96 10.48
C ILE A 415 -0.03 12.50 10.38
N ILE A 416 0.53 11.59 11.18
CA ILE A 416 0.10 10.19 11.21
C ILE A 416 -1.37 10.08 11.65
N VAL A 417 -1.77 10.84 12.67
CA VAL A 417 -3.17 10.91 13.12
C VAL A 417 -4.08 11.48 12.03
N LEU A 418 -3.63 12.52 11.30
CA LEU A 418 -4.38 13.10 10.19
C LEU A 418 -4.54 12.12 9.02
N VAL A 419 -3.49 11.38 8.64
CA VAL A 419 -3.52 10.37 7.57
C VAL A 419 -4.50 9.24 7.91
N THR A 420 -4.53 8.83 9.17
CA THR A 420 -5.42 7.75 9.67
C THR A 420 -6.82 8.25 10.05
N SER A 421 -7.08 9.56 9.94
CA SER A 421 -8.34 10.17 10.35
C SER A 421 -9.54 9.75 9.50
N GLN A 422 -10.74 9.81 10.09
CA GLN A 422 -11.99 9.53 9.39
C GLN A 422 -12.26 10.51 8.22
N ASN A 423 -11.72 11.73 8.28
CA ASN A 423 -11.86 12.71 7.21
C ASN A 423 -11.03 12.32 5.99
N THR A 424 -9.77 11.94 6.19
CA THR A 424 -8.88 11.45 5.13
C THR A 424 -9.43 10.19 4.48
N ARG A 425 -10.01 9.27 5.27
CA ARG A 425 -10.72 8.10 4.76
C ARG A 425 -11.80 8.46 3.74
N LYS A 426 -12.65 9.46 4.02
CA LYS A 426 -13.69 9.92 3.09
C LYS A 426 -13.12 10.50 1.80
N ILE A 427 -12.03 11.26 1.91
CA ILE A 427 -11.34 11.84 0.76
C ILE A 427 -10.81 10.70 -0.14
N ILE A 428 -10.12 9.72 0.45
CA ILE A 428 -9.61 8.55 -0.27
C ILE A 428 -10.74 7.76 -0.93
N ASP A 429 -11.84 7.52 -0.21
CA ASP A 429 -13.02 6.84 -0.78
C ASP A 429 -13.57 7.59 -1.99
N SER A 430 -13.70 8.92 -1.92
CA SER A 430 -14.18 9.74 -3.03
C SER A 430 -13.22 9.77 -4.22
N MET A 431 -11.91 9.73 -3.95
CA MET A 431 -10.87 9.68 -4.98
C MET A 431 -10.89 8.34 -5.70
N ILE A 432 -10.99 7.23 -4.96
CA ILE A 432 -11.14 5.88 -5.53
C ILE A 432 -12.43 5.81 -6.36
N ASP A 433 -13.53 6.36 -5.85
CA ASP A 433 -14.80 6.40 -6.58
C ASP A 433 -14.64 7.12 -7.92
N SER A 434 -14.07 8.32 -7.92
CA SER A 434 -13.83 9.09 -9.13
C SER A 434 -12.90 8.37 -10.10
N MET A 435 -11.79 7.81 -9.61
CA MET A 435 -10.82 7.12 -10.47
C MET A 435 -11.40 5.87 -11.13
N LEU A 436 -12.14 5.07 -10.37
CA LEU A 436 -12.78 3.85 -10.89
C LEU A 436 -13.93 4.17 -11.85
N ASP A 437 -14.76 5.16 -11.51
CA ASP A 437 -15.87 5.59 -12.37
C ASP A 437 -15.34 6.22 -13.68
N ASP A 438 -14.25 6.99 -13.62
CA ASP A 438 -13.59 7.56 -14.80
C ASP A 438 -12.95 6.47 -15.68
N LEU A 439 -12.37 5.44 -15.08
CA LEU A 439 -11.78 4.31 -15.81
C LEU A 439 -12.85 3.53 -16.58
N LEU A 440 -14.07 3.41 -16.05
CA LEU A 440 -15.20 2.79 -16.76
C LEU A 440 -15.72 3.64 -17.92
N ARG A 441 -15.55 4.96 -17.87
CA ARG A 441 -16.05 5.90 -18.89
C ARG A 441 -15.05 6.11 -20.03
N LYS A 442 -13.76 5.97 -19.76
CA LYS A 442 -12.71 6.14 -20.79
C LYS A 442 -12.77 4.99 -21.80
N PRO A 443 -12.70 5.28 -23.11
CA PRO A 443 -12.55 4.23 -24.11
C PRO A 443 -11.20 3.55 -23.91
N VAL A 444 -11.18 2.22 -24.00
CA VAL A 444 -9.94 1.43 -23.93
C VAL A 444 -9.03 1.77 -25.11
N GLY A 445 -9.61 2.21 -26.23
CA GLY A 445 -8.88 2.63 -27.42
C GLY A 445 -8.26 1.45 -28.15
N ARG A 446 -7.15 1.69 -28.84
CA ARG A 446 -6.43 0.64 -29.57
C ARG A 446 -5.35 0.02 -28.67
N LEU A 447 -5.53 -1.26 -28.35
CA LEU A 447 -4.58 -2.01 -27.51
C LEU A 447 -3.21 -2.18 -28.17
N ASP A 448 -3.13 -2.07 -29.50
CA ASP A 448 -1.87 -2.10 -30.24
C ASP A 448 -0.89 -0.97 -29.86
N SER A 449 -1.40 0.15 -29.33
CA SER A 449 -0.61 1.30 -28.86
C SER A 449 -0.16 1.17 -27.40
N LEU A 450 -0.88 0.36 -26.60
CA LEU A 450 -0.63 0.17 -25.17
C LEU A 450 0.32 -1.01 -24.89
N ILE A 451 0.39 -1.99 -25.79
CA ILE A 451 1.19 -3.21 -25.61
C ILE A 451 2.50 -3.13 -26.42
N PRO A 452 3.67 -3.17 -25.78
CA PRO A 452 4.96 -3.16 -26.47
C PRO A 452 5.13 -4.35 -27.42
N ALA A 453 5.91 -4.18 -28.49
CA ALA A 453 6.11 -5.21 -29.51
C ALA A 453 6.57 -6.56 -28.94
N GLY A 454 7.56 -6.56 -28.03
CA GLY A 454 8.05 -7.79 -27.40
C GLY A 454 7.01 -8.51 -26.52
N VAL A 455 6.05 -7.78 -25.94
CA VAL A 455 4.95 -8.39 -25.18
C VAL A 455 3.95 -9.04 -26.13
N ARG A 456 3.69 -8.44 -27.31
CA ARG A 456 2.80 -9.03 -28.33
C ARG A 456 3.32 -10.35 -28.86
N ASP A 457 4.61 -10.42 -29.19
CA ASP A 457 5.23 -11.64 -29.68
C ASP A 457 5.17 -12.76 -28.63
N GLY A 458 5.41 -12.41 -27.35
CA GLY A 458 5.21 -13.33 -26.22
C GLY A 458 3.76 -13.79 -26.05
N LEU A 459 2.78 -12.90 -26.31
CA LEU A 459 1.36 -13.19 -26.26
C LEU A 459 0.95 -14.17 -27.36
N TYR A 460 1.44 -13.97 -28.59
CA TYR A 460 1.20 -14.88 -29.71
C TYR A 460 1.79 -16.26 -29.45
N GLY A 461 3.04 -16.33 -28.98
CA GLY A 461 3.67 -17.61 -28.60
C GLY A 461 2.94 -18.31 -27.44
N SER A 462 2.47 -17.56 -26.43
CA SER A 462 1.72 -18.13 -25.31
C SER A 462 0.36 -18.68 -25.76
N LEU A 463 -0.38 -17.93 -26.59
CA LEU A 463 -1.64 -18.39 -27.16
C LEU A 463 -1.47 -19.59 -28.07
N GLN A 464 -0.39 -19.63 -28.87
CA GLN A 464 -0.06 -20.79 -29.71
C GLN A 464 0.19 -22.02 -28.84
N THR A 465 0.98 -21.88 -27.78
CA THR A 465 1.27 -22.99 -26.86
C THR A 465 -0.01 -23.50 -26.19
N MET A 466 -0.88 -22.59 -25.73
CA MET A 466 -2.18 -22.94 -25.15
C MET A 466 -3.08 -23.65 -26.16
N ALA A 467 -3.21 -23.10 -27.38
CA ALA A 467 -4.02 -23.69 -28.44
C ALA A 467 -3.50 -25.07 -28.86
N THR A 468 -2.18 -25.23 -29.02
CA THR A 468 -1.56 -26.52 -29.32
C THR A 468 -1.81 -27.54 -28.22
N ARG A 469 -1.67 -27.14 -26.94
CA ARG A 469 -1.97 -28.03 -25.81
C ARG A 469 -3.44 -28.47 -25.83
N MET A 470 -4.38 -27.55 -26.06
CA MET A 470 -5.80 -27.85 -26.13
C MET A 470 -6.14 -28.75 -27.33
N LEU A 471 -5.58 -28.47 -28.51
CA LEU A 471 -5.82 -29.28 -29.70
C LEU A 471 -5.26 -30.70 -29.55
N THR A 472 -4.04 -30.83 -29.00
CA THR A 472 -3.40 -32.13 -28.79
C THR A 472 -4.04 -32.95 -27.65
N SER A 473 -4.72 -32.31 -26.68
CA SER A 473 -5.48 -33.02 -25.64
C SER A 473 -6.88 -33.42 -26.11
N GLU A 474 -7.61 -32.51 -26.76
CA GLU A 474 -9.04 -32.71 -27.03
C GLU A 474 -9.34 -33.35 -28.38
N VAL A 475 -8.63 -32.96 -29.46
CA VAL A 475 -8.93 -33.43 -30.83
C VAL A 475 -8.83 -34.96 -30.97
N PRO A 476 -7.82 -35.65 -30.39
CA PRO A 476 -7.75 -37.10 -30.46
C PRO A 476 -8.97 -37.81 -29.86
N GLY A 477 -9.53 -37.26 -28.76
CA GLY A 477 -10.74 -37.76 -28.13
C GLY A 477 -12.00 -37.51 -28.97
N ILE A 478 -12.08 -36.33 -29.59
CA ILE A 478 -13.17 -36.00 -30.53
C ILE A 478 -13.16 -36.97 -31.71
N VAL A 479 -12.00 -37.22 -32.32
CA VAL A 479 -11.87 -38.16 -33.44
C VAL A 479 -12.30 -39.56 -33.03
N LYS A 480 -11.91 -40.02 -31.84
CA LYS A 480 -12.32 -41.35 -31.35
C LYS A 480 -13.84 -41.47 -31.19
N SER A 481 -14.52 -40.40 -30.79
CA SER A 481 -15.98 -40.38 -30.65
C SER A 481 -16.71 -40.26 -32.00
N LEU A 482 -16.09 -39.60 -32.99
CA LEU A 482 -16.52 -39.62 -34.37
C LEU A 482 -16.20 -40.99 -34.96
N ASN A 483 -17.18 -41.88 -35.03
CA ASN A 483 -17.00 -43.23 -35.59
C ASN A 483 -16.64 -43.17 -37.10
N ILE A 484 -15.37 -42.89 -37.42
CA ILE A 484 -14.86 -42.67 -38.79
C ILE A 484 -15.11 -43.92 -39.63
N ARG A 485 -14.92 -45.10 -39.03
CA ARG A 485 -15.24 -46.38 -39.65
C ARG A 485 -16.65 -46.42 -40.21
N LYS A 486 -17.64 -46.05 -39.39
CA LYS A 486 -19.04 -46.00 -39.80
C LYS A 486 -19.30 -44.91 -40.84
N ILE A 487 -18.75 -43.71 -40.65
CA ILE A 487 -18.93 -42.59 -41.60
C ILE A 487 -18.44 -42.98 -43.00
N VAL A 488 -17.26 -43.60 -43.10
CA VAL A 488 -16.67 -44.03 -44.37
C VAL A 488 -17.46 -45.21 -44.96
N SER A 489 -17.82 -46.20 -44.15
CA SER A 489 -18.65 -47.34 -44.59
C SER A 489 -19.98 -46.87 -45.16
N ASP A 490 -20.73 -46.05 -44.41
CA ASP A 490 -22.03 -45.52 -44.83
C ASP A 490 -21.88 -44.67 -46.11
N ARG A 491 -20.79 -43.93 -46.25
CA ARG A 491 -20.51 -43.13 -47.45
C ARG A 491 -20.26 -44.01 -48.67
N ILE A 492 -19.53 -45.12 -48.53
CA ILE A 492 -19.27 -46.06 -49.63
C ILE A 492 -20.55 -46.82 -49.99
N ASP A 493 -21.34 -47.24 -49.01
CA ASP A 493 -22.63 -47.90 -49.23
C ASP A 493 -23.65 -46.99 -49.95
N SER A 494 -23.54 -45.68 -49.76
CA SER A 494 -24.37 -44.69 -50.46
C SER A 494 -24.04 -44.53 -51.95
N PHE A 495 -22.90 -45.05 -52.42
CA PHE A 495 -22.56 -45.00 -53.83
C PHE A 495 -23.45 -45.93 -54.67
N ASP A 496 -23.82 -45.47 -55.85
CA ASP A 496 -24.55 -46.26 -56.82
C ASP A 496 -23.67 -47.42 -57.35
N LEU A 497 -24.30 -48.56 -57.64
CA LEU A 497 -23.59 -49.76 -58.09
C LEU A 497 -22.72 -49.51 -59.33
N LEU A 498 -23.12 -48.59 -60.21
CA LEU A 498 -22.36 -48.24 -61.42
C LEU A 498 -21.09 -47.47 -61.09
N ARG A 499 -21.09 -46.63 -60.06
CA ARG A 499 -19.90 -45.91 -59.61
C ARG A 499 -18.92 -46.84 -58.90
N LEU A 500 -19.42 -47.78 -58.08
CA LEU A 500 -18.58 -48.82 -57.48
C LEU A 500 -17.96 -49.73 -58.56
N GLU A 501 -18.75 -50.14 -59.55
CA GLU A 501 -18.27 -50.90 -60.72
C GLU A 501 -17.17 -50.13 -61.45
N LYS A 502 -17.35 -48.84 -61.75
CA LYS A 502 -16.33 -48.01 -62.42
C LYS A 502 -15.04 -47.89 -61.62
N LEU A 503 -15.13 -47.68 -60.30
CA LEU A 503 -13.95 -47.57 -59.44
C LEU A 503 -13.15 -48.88 -59.43
N LEU A 504 -13.82 -50.01 -59.22
CA LEU A 504 -13.15 -51.31 -59.18
C LEU A 504 -12.64 -51.72 -60.57
N LEU A 505 -13.42 -51.51 -61.63
CA LEU A 505 -12.98 -51.79 -63.00
C LEU A 505 -11.78 -50.93 -63.39
N SER A 506 -11.71 -49.67 -62.98
CA SER A 506 -10.58 -48.79 -63.31
C SER A 506 -9.24 -49.32 -62.78
N ILE A 507 -9.27 -50.05 -61.65
CA ILE A 507 -8.09 -50.66 -61.05
C ILE A 507 -7.82 -52.06 -61.62
N MET A 508 -8.88 -52.80 -61.96
CA MET A 508 -8.78 -54.22 -62.35
C MET A 508 -8.74 -54.49 -63.87
N GLU A 509 -9.06 -53.52 -64.73
CA GLU A 509 -9.20 -53.72 -66.18
C GLU A 509 -7.94 -54.32 -66.82
N GLU A 510 -6.77 -53.84 -66.41
CA GLU A 510 -5.49 -54.34 -66.92
C GLU A 510 -5.26 -55.80 -66.53
N GLN A 511 -5.56 -56.14 -65.27
CA GLN A 511 -5.44 -57.52 -64.76
C GLN A 511 -6.38 -58.47 -65.49
N PHE A 512 -7.61 -58.03 -65.77
CA PHE A 512 -8.58 -58.83 -66.53
C PHE A 512 -8.15 -59.13 -67.97
N LYS A 513 -7.39 -58.23 -68.62
CA LYS A 513 -6.82 -58.51 -69.96
C LYS A 513 -5.85 -59.69 -69.92
N TYR A 514 -4.97 -59.74 -68.90
CA TYR A 514 -4.05 -60.86 -68.72
C TYR A 514 -4.77 -62.17 -68.43
N ILE A 515 -5.80 -62.17 -67.57
CA ILE A 515 -6.56 -63.40 -67.27
C ILE A 515 -7.28 -63.91 -68.53
N ASN A 516 -7.87 -63.03 -69.35
CA ASN A 516 -8.49 -63.43 -70.61
C ASN A 516 -7.47 -64.02 -71.60
N LEU A 517 -6.28 -63.42 -71.69
CA LEU A 517 -5.20 -63.93 -72.54
C LEU A 517 -4.69 -65.29 -72.05
N PHE A 518 -4.55 -65.46 -70.74
CA PHE A 518 -4.15 -66.73 -70.13
C PHE A 518 -5.21 -67.82 -70.35
N GLY A 519 -6.50 -67.48 -70.26
CA GLY A 519 -7.59 -68.38 -70.62
C GLY A 519 -7.53 -68.84 -72.09
N ALA A 520 -7.18 -67.93 -73.00
CA ALA A 520 -6.96 -68.25 -74.41
C ALA A 520 -5.75 -69.19 -74.59
N LEU A 521 -4.65 -68.91 -73.92
CA LEU A 521 -3.43 -69.73 -73.94
C LEU A 521 -3.70 -71.15 -73.42
N LEU A 522 -4.39 -71.27 -72.28
CA LEU A 522 -4.70 -72.56 -71.67
C LEU A 522 -5.68 -73.35 -72.53
N GLY A 523 -6.69 -72.69 -73.09
CA GLY A 523 -7.60 -73.29 -74.06
C GLY A 523 -6.90 -73.78 -75.33
N PHE A 524 -5.90 -73.03 -75.80
CA PHE A 524 -5.02 -73.44 -76.90
C PHE A 524 -4.23 -74.71 -76.55
N LEU A 525 -3.59 -74.74 -75.37
CA LEU A 525 -2.82 -75.88 -74.90
C LEU A 525 -3.68 -77.14 -74.74
N ILE A 526 -4.90 -77.02 -74.19
CA ILE A 526 -5.86 -78.13 -74.07
C ILE A 526 -6.27 -78.63 -75.46
N GLY A 527 -6.55 -77.73 -76.40
CA GLY A 527 -6.87 -78.12 -77.77
C GLY A 527 -5.72 -78.82 -78.48
N CYS A 528 -4.47 -78.41 -78.23
CA CYS A 528 -3.26 -79.11 -78.70
C CYS A 528 -3.13 -80.51 -78.08
N ALA A 529 -3.40 -80.66 -76.78
CA ALA A 529 -3.40 -81.96 -76.12
C ALA A 529 -4.49 -82.90 -76.69
N ASN A 530 -5.69 -82.36 -76.95
CA ASN A 530 -6.79 -83.12 -77.54
C ASN A 530 -6.47 -83.58 -78.98
N LEU A 531 -5.76 -82.74 -79.73
CA LEU A 531 -5.25 -83.07 -81.05
C LEU A 531 -4.18 -84.18 -80.99
N LEU A 532 -3.25 -84.11 -80.04
CA LEU A 532 -2.28 -85.19 -79.82
C LEU A 532 -2.96 -86.52 -79.51
N ILE A 533 -3.99 -86.52 -78.65
CA ILE A 533 -4.77 -87.72 -78.33
C ILE A 533 -5.51 -88.26 -79.56
N PHE A 534 -6.05 -87.38 -80.40
CA PHE A 534 -6.75 -87.76 -81.64
C PHE A 534 -5.80 -88.32 -82.72
N ILE A 535 -4.52 -87.91 -82.73
CA ILE A 535 -3.51 -88.44 -83.66
C ILE A 535 -2.98 -89.80 -83.20
N ILE A 536 -2.93 -90.05 -81.89
CA ILE A 536 -2.41 -91.31 -81.31
C ILE A 536 -3.46 -92.44 -81.34
N ARG A 537 -4.74 -92.11 -81.49
CA ARG A 537 -5.89 -93.03 -81.49
C ARG A 537 -6.38 -93.28 -82.91
#